data_AF-A0A5J4VX84-F1
#
_entry.id   AF-A0A5J4VX84-F1
#
_cell.length_a   1.000
_cell.length_b   1.000
_cell.length_c   1.000
_cell.angle_alpha   90.00
_cell.angle_beta   90.00
_cell.angle_gamma   90.00
#
_symmetry.space_group_name_H-M   'P 1'
#
loop_
_entity.id
_entity.type
_entity.pdbx_description
1 polymer ?
#
loop_
_entity_poly.entity_id
_entity_poly.type
_entity_poly.pdbx_seq_one_letter_code
_entity_poly.pdbx_strand_id
1 'polypeptide(L)'
;DNRNQFYSKKLLIDLRYNGGGYKSLPPIITRFLFPHANSPLWEPMDYVKSRVNSINGKIKDFVVSESLIADSDIQLDEQTGEVIYDYYSQNGPQRRTQSDSGLGYKDSITVDLTKRATYYAGHTDKLRLLEKDWVLRRKTVWQPKDVTVLVEGSCISACADFAKIAHQKKVARIVAVSNFGGVQNGARYNAGTAGGSSTLNNGYFEEKLQQYFDDPAEFESIGITEKDFPGIFYRQGTYLSFVDSEFYGLMQQTKDKLSEFYIYDADFHINNVENYGDQIRWAIKDYAEMYARVITEVDSALKGDKQQSKVKKNADQLGCFFGEVEIKGWLSQTECLDKVKSDPDSIYGYRCEASKNRNPDGTRSIGQFVRNVDGCIFSHCRPGYNRIGKNCVKELILHEEGKDEEEIWPESLEKEYHDQVYGVTPDPIESEEGEEKQNQWKAELEEQEQEQESGIVRSVSGTSSLSKSASQSTSGSKFV
;
A
#
# COMPACT_ATOMS: atom_id res chain seq x y z
N ASP A 1 -13.03 1.79 17.98
CA ASP A 1 -13.95 1.23 18.99
C ASP A 1 -15.03 0.44 18.27
N ASN A 2 -15.16 -0.85 18.57
CA ASN A 2 -16.14 -1.75 17.95
C ASN A 2 -17.59 -1.42 18.36
N ARG A 3 -17.78 -0.48 19.30
CA ARG A 3 -19.06 0.06 19.73
C ARG A 3 -19.47 1.34 19.00
N ASN A 4 -18.59 1.89 18.15
CA ASN A 4 -18.92 3.04 17.33
C ASN A 4 -19.88 2.62 16.20
N GLN A 5 -20.95 3.40 15.96
CA GLN A 5 -21.91 3.15 14.88
C GLN A 5 -21.28 3.14 13.48
N PHE A 6 -20.12 3.77 13.32
CA PHE A 6 -19.35 3.81 12.08
C PHE A 6 -18.27 2.72 11.99
N TYR A 7 -18.19 1.82 12.97
CA TYR A 7 -17.24 0.71 12.93
C TYR A 7 -17.58 -0.24 11.77
N SER A 8 -16.60 -0.49 10.90
CA SER A 8 -16.72 -1.48 9.84
C SER A 8 -15.62 -2.53 9.93
N LYS A 9 -16.03 -3.80 9.83
CA LYS A 9 -15.10 -4.95 9.77
C LYS A 9 -14.50 -5.16 8.39
N LYS A 10 -15.17 -4.70 7.33
CA LYS A 10 -14.77 -4.88 5.94
C LYS A 10 -14.82 -3.53 5.22
N LEU A 11 -13.92 -3.32 4.27
CA LEU A 11 -13.92 -2.14 3.40
C LEU A 11 -14.15 -2.59 1.96
N LEU A 12 -15.15 -2.01 1.30
CA LEU A 12 -15.35 -2.16 -0.14
C LEU A 12 -15.02 -0.83 -0.82
N ILE A 13 -14.15 -0.88 -1.83
CA ILE A 13 -13.73 0.27 -2.64
C ILE A 13 -14.20 0.00 -4.06
N ASP A 14 -15.21 0.73 -4.54
CA ASP A 14 -15.70 0.57 -5.92
C ASP A 14 -14.98 1.56 -6.85
N LEU A 15 -14.21 1.04 -7.80
CA LEU A 15 -13.46 1.81 -8.80
C LEU A 15 -14.05 1.68 -10.21
N ARG A 16 -15.20 1.01 -10.35
CA ARG A 16 -15.83 0.78 -11.66
C ARG A 16 -16.25 2.10 -12.29
N TYR A 17 -16.18 2.18 -13.62
CA TYR A 17 -16.53 3.36 -14.41
C TYR A 17 -15.76 4.65 -14.10
N ASN A 18 -14.68 4.59 -13.31
CA ASN A 18 -13.90 5.77 -12.98
C ASN A 18 -13.02 6.18 -14.17
N GLY A 19 -13.36 7.33 -14.76
CA GLY A 19 -12.73 7.91 -15.95
C GLY A 19 -11.47 8.75 -15.68
N GLY A 20 -10.93 8.74 -14.47
CA GLY A 20 -9.64 9.35 -14.16
C GLY A 20 -9.58 10.11 -12.84
N GLY A 21 -8.52 10.87 -12.63
CA GLY A 21 -8.33 11.66 -11.42
C GLY A 21 -6.93 12.22 -11.31
N TYR A 22 -6.58 12.73 -10.13
CA TYR A 22 -5.22 13.21 -9.87
C TYR A 22 -4.30 12.03 -9.59
N LYS A 23 -3.19 11.93 -10.34
CA LYS A 23 -2.18 10.87 -10.19
C LYS A 23 -1.48 10.83 -8.82
N SER A 24 -1.61 11.88 -8.00
CA SER A 24 -1.12 11.91 -6.61
C SER A 24 -1.99 11.11 -5.65
N LEU A 25 -3.28 10.97 -5.93
CA LEU A 25 -4.21 10.31 -5.02
C LEU A 25 -3.94 8.83 -4.80
N PRO A 26 -3.59 8.01 -5.81
CA PRO A 26 -3.38 6.58 -5.61
C PRO A 26 -2.33 6.23 -4.55
N PRO A 27 -1.08 6.74 -4.60
CA PRO A 27 -0.10 6.48 -3.55
C PRO A 27 -0.51 7.09 -2.20
N ILE A 28 -1.08 8.29 -2.18
CA ILE A 28 -1.53 8.97 -0.94
C ILE A 28 -2.63 8.17 -0.24
N ILE A 29 -3.69 7.77 -0.97
CA ILE A 29 -4.81 7.01 -0.44
C ILE A 29 -4.37 5.59 -0.07
N THR A 30 -3.49 4.96 -0.85
CA THR A 30 -2.91 3.66 -0.48
C THR A 30 -2.20 3.77 0.86
N ARG A 31 -1.38 4.80 1.04
CA ARG A 31 -0.67 5.04 2.30
C ARG A 31 -1.62 5.30 3.47
N PHE A 32 -2.67 6.08 3.25
CA PHE A 32 -3.67 6.37 4.27
C PHE A 32 -4.42 5.10 4.72
N LEU A 33 -4.94 4.34 3.76
CA LEU A 33 -5.73 3.13 4.03
C LEU A 33 -4.85 1.97 4.53
N PHE A 34 -3.63 1.89 4.02
CA PHE A 34 -2.69 0.79 4.23
C PHE A 34 -1.33 1.35 4.65
N PRO A 35 -1.21 1.89 5.88
CA PRO A 35 0.04 2.52 6.33
C PRO A 35 1.20 1.53 6.50
N HIS A 36 0.92 0.23 6.41
CA HIS A 36 1.91 -0.86 6.38
C HIS A 36 2.41 -1.17 4.96
N ALA A 37 1.85 -0.60 3.89
CA ALA A 37 2.28 -0.90 2.52
C ALA A 37 3.77 -0.55 2.32
N ASN A 38 4.55 -1.49 1.79
CA ASN A 38 6.00 -1.32 1.63
C ASN A 38 6.35 -0.42 0.43
N SER A 39 7.50 0.26 0.51
CA SER A 39 8.11 0.98 -0.62
C SER A 39 8.47 0.04 -1.80
N PRO A 40 8.50 0.55 -3.04
CA PRO A 40 8.03 1.89 -3.43
C PRO A 40 6.51 1.93 -3.54
N LEU A 41 5.89 3.06 -3.17
CA LEU A 41 4.49 3.41 -3.50
C LEU A 41 4.41 4.37 -4.68
N TRP A 42 5.50 5.11 -4.90
CA TRP A 42 5.70 6.09 -5.93
C TRP A 42 6.19 5.38 -7.20
N GLU A 43 5.40 5.46 -8.28
CA GLU A 43 5.66 4.72 -9.51
C GLU A 43 6.81 5.34 -10.31
N PRO A 44 7.72 4.51 -10.86
CA PRO A 44 8.64 4.98 -11.88
C PRO A 44 7.86 5.41 -13.13
N MET A 45 8.36 6.43 -13.80
CA MET A 45 7.71 7.01 -14.97
C MET A 45 8.71 7.61 -15.96
N ASP A 46 8.23 7.77 -17.19
CA ASP A 46 8.81 8.68 -18.18
C ASP A 46 7.74 9.38 -19.02
N TYR A 47 8.17 10.40 -19.77
CA TYR A 47 7.36 11.11 -20.73
C TYR A 47 7.82 10.79 -22.14
N VAL A 48 6.86 10.50 -23.01
CA VAL A 48 7.07 10.53 -24.46
C VAL A 48 7.34 11.97 -24.89
N LYS A 49 8.49 12.21 -25.53
CA LYS A 49 8.83 13.52 -26.11
C LYS A 49 8.00 13.75 -27.36
N SER A 50 6.88 14.42 -27.19
CA SER A 50 5.96 14.85 -28.25
C SER A 50 5.66 16.35 -28.14
N ARG A 51 5.14 16.98 -29.20
CA ARG A 51 4.74 18.40 -29.16
C ARG A 51 3.73 18.70 -28.04
N VAL A 52 2.73 17.84 -27.91
CA VAL A 52 1.67 17.98 -26.90
C VAL A 52 2.23 17.83 -25.48
N ASN A 53 3.08 16.83 -25.26
CA ASN A 53 3.73 16.66 -23.95
C ASN A 53 4.76 17.76 -23.67
N SER A 54 5.32 18.42 -24.68
CA SER A 54 6.24 19.53 -24.48
C SER A 54 5.59 20.74 -23.83
N ILE A 55 4.33 21.03 -24.16
CA ILE A 55 3.59 22.13 -23.52
C ILE A 55 3.42 21.81 -22.04
N ASN A 56 2.82 20.66 -21.72
CA ASN A 56 2.53 20.31 -20.34
C ASN A 56 3.80 20.10 -19.51
N GLY A 57 4.83 19.48 -20.09
CA GLY A 57 6.12 19.25 -19.45
C GLY A 57 6.83 20.56 -19.08
N LYS A 58 6.92 21.52 -20.01
CA LYS A 58 7.55 22.83 -19.74
C LYS A 58 6.78 23.64 -18.70
N ILE A 59 5.44 23.63 -18.76
CA ILE A 59 4.61 24.29 -17.74
C ILE A 59 4.85 23.66 -16.37
N LYS A 60 4.91 22.32 -16.27
CA LYS A 60 5.21 21.63 -15.01
C LYS A 60 6.61 21.97 -14.48
N ASP A 61 7.63 21.91 -15.33
CA ASP A 61 9.02 22.25 -14.96
C ASP A 61 9.11 23.71 -14.46
N PHE A 62 8.41 24.65 -15.13
CA PHE A 62 8.31 26.04 -14.70
C PHE A 62 7.63 26.20 -13.34
N VAL A 63 6.48 25.55 -13.13
CA VAL A 63 5.76 25.62 -11.85
C VAL A 63 6.63 25.06 -10.71
N VAL A 64 7.34 23.95 -10.94
CA VAL A 64 8.23 23.34 -9.93
C VAL A 64 9.44 24.24 -9.62
N SER A 65 9.96 24.98 -10.60
CA SER A 65 11.09 25.90 -10.40
C SER A 65 10.71 27.23 -9.76
N GLU A 66 9.54 27.79 -10.07
CA GLU A 66 9.09 29.10 -9.55
C GLU A 66 8.30 29.02 -8.23
N SER A 67 7.39 28.05 -8.09
CA SER A 67 6.39 28.06 -7.00
C SER A 67 6.86 27.38 -5.71
N LEU A 68 8.10 26.91 -5.68
CA LEU A 68 8.63 25.94 -4.71
C LEU A 68 7.82 24.65 -4.73
N ILE A 69 8.50 23.54 -4.44
CA ILE A 69 7.98 22.18 -4.47
C ILE A 69 6.60 22.02 -3.78
N ALA A 70 6.29 22.85 -2.79
CA ALA A 70 5.17 22.76 -1.84
C ALA A 70 3.80 22.27 -2.39
N ASP A 71 3.38 22.69 -3.58
CA ASP A 71 2.06 22.35 -4.15
C ASP A 71 2.12 21.59 -5.49
N SER A 72 3.27 21.02 -5.85
CA SER A 72 3.49 20.45 -7.20
C SER A 72 3.80 18.95 -7.23
N ASP A 73 3.34 18.28 -8.27
CA ASP A 73 3.77 16.93 -8.60
C ASP A 73 5.20 16.95 -9.15
N ILE A 74 6.17 16.40 -8.41
CA ILE A 74 7.60 16.47 -8.79
C ILE A 74 8.13 15.13 -9.29
N GLN A 75 9.31 15.17 -9.90
CA GLN A 75 10.03 14.01 -10.39
C GLN A 75 11.36 13.90 -9.67
N LEU A 76 11.64 12.72 -9.12
CA LEU A 76 12.87 12.42 -8.41
C LEU A 76 13.77 11.54 -9.27
N ASP A 77 15.07 11.83 -9.26
CA ASP A 77 16.05 10.95 -9.85
C ASP A 77 16.06 9.58 -9.14
N GLU A 78 15.94 8.49 -9.91
CA GLU A 78 15.82 7.14 -9.35
C GLU A 78 17.07 6.68 -8.57
N GLN A 79 18.24 7.27 -8.81
CA GLN A 79 19.50 6.87 -8.18
C GLN A 79 19.82 7.69 -6.93
N THR A 80 19.61 9.01 -7.01
CA THR A 80 19.99 9.98 -5.98
C THR A 80 18.82 10.38 -5.09
N GLY A 81 17.58 10.29 -5.59
CA GLY A 81 16.38 10.79 -4.91
C GLY A 81 16.25 12.33 -4.96
N GLU A 82 17.13 13.01 -5.69
CA GLU A 82 17.09 14.47 -5.84
C GLU A 82 15.96 14.91 -6.78
N VAL A 83 15.42 16.11 -6.52
CA VAL A 83 14.37 16.73 -7.35
C VAL A 83 14.95 17.15 -8.69
N ILE A 84 14.28 16.78 -9.77
CA ILE A 84 14.60 17.21 -11.13
C ILE A 84 13.70 18.39 -11.50
N TYR A 85 14.27 19.58 -11.60
CA TYR A 85 13.53 20.82 -11.89
C TYR A 85 13.24 21.05 -13.37
N ASP A 86 14.02 20.43 -14.26
CA ASP A 86 13.95 20.58 -15.73
C ASP A 86 13.63 19.23 -16.41
N TYR A 87 12.72 18.46 -15.80
CA TYR A 87 12.52 17.05 -16.10
C TYR A 87 12.20 16.76 -17.57
N TYR A 88 11.37 17.59 -18.23
CA TYR A 88 11.02 17.37 -19.63
C TYR A 88 12.23 17.51 -20.58
N SER A 89 13.21 18.35 -20.20
CA SER A 89 14.42 18.55 -20.98
C SER A 89 15.38 17.35 -20.90
N GLN A 90 15.33 16.59 -19.79
CA GLN A 90 16.21 15.45 -19.55
C GLN A 90 16.04 14.37 -20.63
N ASN A 91 17.15 13.89 -21.19
CA ASN A 91 17.13 12.87 -22.25
C ASN A 91 17.15 11.46 -21.66
N GLY A 92 16.28 10.59 -22.17
CA GLY A 92 16.19 9.19 -21.79
C GLY A 92 16.35 8.24 -22.98
N PRO A 93 15.98 6.97 -22.80
CA PRO A 93 16.06 5.97 -23.86
C PRO A 93 15.01 6.20 -24.95
N GLN A 94 15.22 5.55 -26.10
CA GLN A 94 14.17 5.40 -27.10
C GLN A 94 13.33 4.16 -26.83
N ARG A 95 12.03 4.25 -27.08
CA ARG A 95 11.14 3.09 -27.05
C ARG A 95 10.55 2.83 -28.42
N ARG A 96 10.58 1.57 -28.84
CA ARG A 96 9.97 1.11 -30.09
C ARG A 96 8.78 0.19 -29.78
N THR A 97 7.60 0.62 -30.22
CA THR A 97 6.38 -0.20 -30.19
C THR A 97 6.16 -0.79 -31.57
N GLN A 98 5.85 -2.08 -31.64
CA GLN A 98 5.62 -2.80 -32.90
C GLN A 98 4.29 -3.53 -32.81
N SER A 99 3.50 -3.47 -33.87
CA SER A 99 2.29 -4.27 -34.05
C SER A 99 2.53 -5.25 -35.19
N ASP A 100 2.25 -6.53 -34.95
CA ASP A 100 2.16 -7.55 -35.98
C ASP A 100 0.73 -8.11 -35.95
N SER A 101 -0.07 -7.68 -36.92
CA SER A 101 -1.47 -8.11 -37.04
C SER A 101 -1.62 -9.60 -37.40
N GLY A 102 -0.54 -10.32 -37.70
CA GLY A 102 -0.58 -11.68 -38.24
C GLY A 102 -1.11 -11.75 -39.68
N LEU A 103 -1.56 -10.62 -40.24
CA LEU A 103 -2.03 -10.45 -41.62
C LEU A 103 -0.96 -9.84 -42.54
N GLY A 104 0.29 -9.75 -42.08
CA GLY A 104 1.41 -9.18 -42.83
C GLY A 104 1.57 -7.66 -42.69
N TYR A 105 0.65 -6.96 -42.01
CA TYR A 105 0.84 -5.56 -41.64
C TYR A 105 1.71 -5.48 -40.39
N LYS A 106 2.94 -5.00 -40.60
CA LYS A 106 3.87 -4.63 -39.53
C LYS A 106 4.01 -3.13 -39.52
N ASP A 107 3.63 -2.53 -38.40
CA ASP A 107 3.88 -1.12 -38.16
C ASP A 107 4.79 -0.98 -36.94
N SER A 108 5.63 0.05 -36.94
CA SER A 108 6.46 0.36 -35.79
C SER A 108 6.68 1.85 -35.65
N ILE A 109 6.47 2.33 -34.43
CA ILE A 109 6.80 3.69 -34.02
C ILE A 109 7.94 3.64 -33.03
N THR A 110 8.91 4.54 -33.19
CA THR A 110 9.98 4.76 -32.21
C THR A 110 9.81 6.18 -31.69
N VAL A 111 9.85 6.32 -30.38
CA VAL A 111 9.70 7.61 -29.70
C VAL A 111 10.87 7.84 -28.75
N ASP A 112 11.28 9.10 -28.62
CA ASP A 112 12.22 9.53 -27.61
C ASP A 112 11.49 9.70 -26.27
N LEU A 113 12.11 9.25 -25.18
CA LEU A 113 11.58 9.41 -23.83
C LEU A 113 12.42 10.42 -23.03
N THR A 114 11.82 11.00 -22.00
CA THR A 114 12.59 11.66 -20.94
C THR A 114 13.40 10.65 -20.16
N LYS A 115 14.36 11.14 -19.37
CA LYS A 115 15.03 10.31 -18.38
C LYS A 115 13.99 9.66 -17.47
N ARG A 116 14.18 8.39 -17.14
CA ARG A 116 13.32 7.70 -16.17
C ARG A 116 13.47 8.32 -14.79
N ALA A 117 12.34 8.56 -14.12
CA ALA A 117 12.28 9.17 -12.79
C ALA A 117 11.24 8.48 -11.91
N THR A 118 11.30 8.75 -10.61
CA THR A 118 10.23 8.39 -9.67
C THR A 118 9.25 9.55 -9.57
N TYR A 119 7.97 9.29 -9.84
CA TYR A 119 6.91 10.27 -9.61
C TYR A 119 6.69 10.50 -8.10
N TYR A 120 6.66 11.74 -7.63
CA TYR A 120 6.49 12.01 -6.19
C TYR A 120 5.53 13.17 -5.90
N ALA A 121 4.63 12.95 -4.96
CA ALA A 121 3.71 13.97 -4.43
C ALA A 121 3.49 13.82 -2.91
N GLY A 122 4.45 13.22 -2.19
CA GLY A 122 4.28 12.94 -0.75
C GLY A 122 4.32 14.18 0.14
N HIS A 123 4.87 15.27 -0.37
CA HIS A 123 4.94 16.57 0.32
C HIS A 123 3.59 17.33 0.29
N THR A 124 2.74 17.05 -0.70
CA THR A 124 1.38 17.61 -0.82
C THR A 124 0.30 16.79 -0.09
N ASP A 125 0.70 15.75 0.64
CA ASP A 125 -0.21 14.86 1.35
C ASP A 125 -0.90 15.55 2.54
N LYS A 126 -2.05 16.16 2.27
CA LYS A 126 -2.88 16.86 3.26
C LYS A 126 -3.61 15.91 4.21
N LEU A 127 -3.76 14.62 3.88
CA LEU A 127 -4.41 13.66 4.78
C LEU A 127 -3.59 13.52 6.06
N ARG A 128 -2.27 13.54 5.95
CA ARG A 128 -1.37 13.49 7.12
C ARG A 128 -1.60 14.61 8.14
N LEU A 129 -2.00 15.80 7.69
CA LEU A 129 -2.35 16.92 8.57
C LEU A 129 -3.70 16.71 9.24
N LEU A 130 -4.68 16.17 8.51
CA LEU A 130 -6.00 15.84 9.05
C LEU A 130 -5.94 14.71 10.08
N GLU A 131 -5.02 13.77 9.88
CA GLU A 131 -4.83 12.60 10.72
C GLU A 131 -3.95 12.86 11.95
N LYS A 132 -3.35 14.06 12.09
CA LYS A 132 -2.27 14.29 13.06
C LYS A 132 -2.63 13.89 14.50
N ASP A 133 -3.88 14.13 14.89
CA ASP A 133 -4.42 13.87 16.23
C ASP A 133 -5.27 12.59 16.28
N TRP A 134 -5.29 11.79 15.22
CA TRP A 134 -6.09 10.57 15.18
C TRP A 134 -5.42 9.48 16.02
N VAL A 135 -6.18 8.85 16.92
CA VAL A 135 -5.71 7.68 17.68
C VAL A 135 -5.33 6.50 16.77
N LEU A 136 -5.91 6.45 15.56
CA LEU A 136 -5.65 5.44 14.54
C LEU A 136 -4.62 5.89 13.49
N ARG A 137 -4.04 7.09 13.64
CA ARG A 137 -3.01 7.59 12.73
C ARG A 137 -1.93 6.55 12.58
N ARG A 138 -1.64 6.17 11.33
CA ARG A 138 -0.60 5.19 11.02
C ARG A 138 -0.78 3.86 11.78
N LYS A 139 -2.02 3.45 12.07
CA LYS A 139 -2.32 2.09 12.55
C LYS A 139 -3.01 1.33 11.43
N THR A 140 -2.74 0.03 11.34
CA THR A 140 -3.47 -0.83 10.41
C THR A 140 -4.93 -0.93 10.86
N VAL A 141 -5.82 -0.23 10.15
CA VAL A 141 -7.26 -0.21 10.45
C VAL A 141 -7.96 -1.45 9.89
N TRP A 142 -7.63 -1.82 8.66
CA TRP A 142 -8.12 -3.04 8.01
C TRP A 142 -6.96 -3.95 7.61
N GLN A 143 -7.16 -5.25 7.79
CA GLN A 143 -6.25 -6.25 7.22
C GLN A 143 -6.53 -6.39 5.72
N PRO A 144 -5.53 -6.71 4.88
CA PRO A 144 -5.73 -6.85 3.44
C PRO A 144 -6.87 -7.78 3.03
N LYS A 145 -7.05 -8.90 3.76
CA LYS A 145 -8.16 -9.86 3.55
C LYS A 145 -9.55 -9.26 3.82
N ASP A 146 -9.63 -8.17 4.55
CA ASP A 146 -10.89 -7.52 4.91
C ASP A 146 -11.20 -6.33 3.97
N VAL A 147 -10.34 -6.08 2.98
CA VAL A 147 -10.53 -5.03 1.97
C VAL A 147 -10.72 -5.63 0.59
N THR A 148 -11.76 -5.17 -0.10
CA THR A 148 -12.08 -5.59 -1.47
C THR A 148 -12.18 -4.37 -2.37
N VAL A 149 -11.41 -4.36 -3.45
CA VAL A 149 -11.46 -3.37 -4.52
C VAL A 149 -12.24 -3.95 -5.69
N LEU A 150 -13.29 -3.25 -6.13
CA LEU A 150 -14.11 -3.65 -7.28
C LEU A 150 -13.63 -2.93 -8.52
N VAL A 151 -13.43 -3.69 -9.59
CA VAL A 151 -12.96 -3.21 -10.89
C VAL A 151 -13.79 -3.79 -12.02
N GLU A 152 -13.84 -3.12 -13.17
CA GLU A 152 -14.49 -3.62 -14.39
C GLU A 152 -13.56 -3.61 -15.62
N GLY A 153 -12.32 -3.13 -15.46
CA GLY A 153 -11.32 -3.09 -16.51
C GLY A 153 -11.36 -1.83 -17.38
N SER A 154 -12.40 -1.00 -17.25
CA SER A 154 -12.53 0.30 -17.95
C SER A 154 -11.92 1.48 -17.19
N CYS A 155 -11.45 1.25 -15.96
CA CYS A 155 -10.89 2.28 -15.12
C CYS A 155 -9.54 2.75 -15.67
N ILE A 156 -9.32 4.08 -15.67
CA ILE A 156 -8.12 4.74 -16.22
C ILE A 156 -7.45 5.70 -15.22
N SER A 157 -6.17 6.02 -15.45
CA SER A 157 -5.39 6.96 -14.65
C SER A 157 -5.39 6.55 -13.16
N ALA A 158 -5.73 7.46 -12.25
CA ALA A 158 -5.61 7.29 -10.81
C ALA A 158 -6.28 6.01 -10.28
N CYS A 159 -7.48 5.66 -10.73
CA CYS A 159 -8.13 4.45 -10.24
C CYS A 159 -7.39 3.17 -10.69
N ALA A 160 -6.79 3.20 -11.90
CA ALA A 160 -6.08 2.05 -12.46
C ALA A 160 -4.77 1.89 -11.70
N ASP A 161 -4.07 2.99 -11.42
CA ASP A 161 -2.87 3.00 -10.60
C ASP A 161 -3.18 2.50 -9.20
N PHE A 162 -4.25 2.97 -8.55
CA PHE A 162 -4.63 2.48 -7.22
C PHE A 162 -4.90 0.97 -7.22
N ALA A 163 -5.66 0.46 -8.18
CA ALA A 163 -5.92 -0.98 -8.30
C ALA A 163 -4.63 -1.79 -8.52
N LYS A 164 -3.71 -1.27 -9.34
CA LYS A 164 -2.41 -1.90 -9.62
C LYS A 164 -1.46 -1.84 -8.44
N ILE A 165 -1.42 -0.73 -7.69
CA ILE A 165 -0.68 -0.60 -6.43
C ILE A 165 -1.23 -1.59 -5.41
N ALA A 166 -2.56 -1.61 -5.23
CA ALA A 166 -3.22 -2.52 -4.30
C ALA A 166 -2.91 -3.99 -4.61
N HIS A 167 -2.95 -4.36 -5.89
CA HIS A 167 -2.60 -5.70 -6.36
C HIS A 167 -1.10 -6.01 -6.16
N GLN A 168 -0.20 -5.12 -6.57
CA GLN A 168 1.26 -5.33 -6.44
C GLN A 168 1.69 -5.48 -4.99
N LYS A 169 1.12 -4.66 -4.10
CA LYS A 169 1.42 -4.63 -2.67
C LYS A 169 0.60 -5.62 -1.84
N LYS A 170 -0.38 -6.30 -2.47
CA LYS A 170 -1.27 -7.28 -1.83
C LYS A 170 -1.97 -6.73 -0.58
N VAL A 171 -2.40 -5.47 -0.66
CA VAL A 171 -3.06 -4.75 0.45
C VAL A 171 -4.59 -4.81 0.38
N ALA A 172 -5.15 -5.37 -0.70
CA ALA A 172 -6.57 -5.63 -0.85
C ALA A 172 -6.83 -6.76 -1.86
N ARG A 173 -8.02 -7.36 -1.80
CA ARG A 173 -8.55 -8.29 -2.81
C ARG A 173 -9.02 -7.52 -4.04
N ILE A 174 -8.67 -7.96 -5.24
CA ILE A 174 -9.18 -7.36 -6.48
C ILE A 174 -10.30 -8.23 -7.06
N VAL A 175 -11.52 -7.70 -7.11
CA VAL A 175 -12.69 -8.41 -7.64
C VAL A 175 -13.19 -7.72 -8.90
N ALA A 176 -13.18 -8.46 -10.01
CA ALA A 176 -13.76 -7.99 -11.26
C ALA A 176 -15.28 -8.18 -11.25
N VAL A 177 -16.04 -7.12 -11.45
CA VAL A 177 -17.50 -7.13 -11.59
C VAL A 177 -17.81 -6.56 -12.97
N SER A 178 -18.09 -7.41 -13.95
CA SER A 178 -18.37 -6.95 -15.32
C SER A 178 -19.11 -8.00 -16.15
N ASN A 179 -19.61 -7.56 -17.30
CA ASN A 179 -20.31 -8.40 -18.27
C ASN A 179 -19.36 -9.14 -19.22
N PHE A 180 -18.05 -8.89 -19.11
CA PHE A 180 -16.99 -9.59 -19.82
C PHE A 180 -16.82 -10.98 -19.21
N GLY A 181 -17.90 -11.75 -19.29
CA GLY A 181 -18.14 -13.00 -18.59
C GLY A 181 -16.89 -13.85 -18.58
N GLY A 182 -16.47 -14.20 -17.36
CA GLY A 182 -15.25 -14.94 -17.04
C GLY A 182 -14.34 -15.16 -18.22
N VAL A 183 -13.42 -14.22 -18.47
CA VAL A 183 -12.20 -14.49 -19.24
C VAL A 183 -12.54 -15.08 -20.61
N GLN A 184 -12.98 -14.27 -21.58
CA GLN A 184 -13.31 -14.71 -22.95
C GLN A 184 -12.32 -15.76 -23.47
N ASN A 185 -12.70 -17.05 -23.43
CA ASN A 185 -11.84 -18.18 -23.82
C ASN A 185 -10.45 -18.22 -23.15
N GLY A 186 -10.32 -17.90 -21.87
CA GLY A 186 -9.00 -17.91 -21.19
C GLY A 186 -8.18 -16.62 -21.35
N ALA A 187 -8.73 -15.58 -21.99
CA ALA A 187 -8.15 -14.22 -22.04
C ALA A 187 -8.02 -13.55 -20.66
N ARG A 188 -6.78 -13.25 -20.27
CA ARG A 188 -6.45 -12.58 -18.99
C ARG A 188 -7.18 -11.23 -18.85
N TYR A 189 -7.57 -10.89 -17.63
CA TYR A 189 -8.19 -9.60 -17.29
C TYR A 189 -7.14 -8.62 -16.79
N ASN A 190 -7.30 -7.33 -17.10
CA ASN A 190 -6.47 -6.26 -16.54
C ASN A 190 -7.35 -5.36 -15.67
N ALA A 191 -6.94 -5.12 -14.42
CA ALA A 191 -7.71 -4.33 -13.44
C ALA A 191 -7.94 -2.87 -13.85
N GLY A 192 -7.20 -2.36 -14.84
CA GLY A 192 -7.44 -1.06 -15.47
C GLY A 192 -6.81 -0.96 -16.86
N THR A 193 -7.38 -0.12 -17.72
CA THR A 193 -7.06 -0.07 -19.16
C THR A 193 -5.83 0.78 -19.48
N ALA A 194 -5.61 1.86 -18.72
CA ALA A 194 -4.42 2.71 -18.84
C ALA A 194 -4.08 3.28 -17.45
N GLY A 195 -2.95 2.86 -16.89
CA GLY A 195 -2.40 3.49 -15.66
C GLY A 195 -1.45 4.61 -16.07
N GLY A 196 -1.35 5.68 -15.29
CA GLY A 196 -0.55 6.86 -15.66
C GLY A 196 -1.04 8.17 -15.06
N SER A 197 -0.60 9.28 -15.64
CA SER A 197 -0.88 10.61 -15.10
C SER A 197 -2.36 10.99 -15.11
N SER A 198 -2.67 12.14 -14.50
CA SER A 198 -3.96 12.80 -14.63
C SER A 198 -4.37 12.95 -16.09
N THR A 199 -5.64 12.69 -16.37
CA THR A 199 -6.20 12.79 -17.72
C THR A 199 -6.13 14.23 -18.23
N LEU A 200 -5.50 14.43 -19.38
CA LEU A 200 -5.56 15.68 -20.15
C LEU A 200 -6.57 15.53 -21.27
N ASN A 201 -7.22 16.64 -21.63
CA ASN A 201 -8.21 16.67 -22.68
C ASN A 201 -8.01 17.87 -23.60
N ASN A 202 -8.77 17.95 -24.69
CA ASN A 202 -8.69 19.09 -25.61
C ASN A 202 -9.03 20.43 -24.94
N GLY A 203 -9.97 20.46 -23.99
CA GLY A 203 -10.32 21.66 -23.22
C GLY A 203 -9.16 22.22 -22.39
N TYR A 204 -8.30 21.36 -21.85
CA TYR A 204 -7.08 21.78 -21.16
C TYR A 204 -6.15 22.58 -22.08
N PHE A 205 -5.95 22.11 -23.31
CA PHE A 205 -5.09 22.82 -24.29
C PHE A 205 -5.75 24.08 -24.83
N GLU A 206 -7.07 24.09 -24.99
CA GLU A 206 -7.83 25.30 -25.35
C GLU A 206 -7.70 26.38 -24.26
N GLU A 207 -7.78 26.00 -22.98
CA GLU A 207 -7.57 26.91 -21.85
C GLU A 207 -6.14 27.46 -21.83
N LYS A 208 -5.13 26.61 -22.03
CA LYS A 208 -3.72 27.03 -22.07
C LYS A 208 -3.40 27.91 -23.28
N LEU A 209 -4.05 27.67 -24.43
CA LEU A 209 -3.93 28.54 -25.59
C LEU A 209 -4.55 29.92 -25.32
N GLN A 210 -5.68 29.98 -24.62
CA GLN A 210 -6.26 31.26 -24.22
C GLN A 210 -5.33 32.02 -23.25
N GLN A 211 -4.76 31.33 -22.26
CA GLN A 211 -3.76 31.92 -21.35
C GLN A 211 -2.54 32.46 -22.10
N TYR A 212 -2.06 31.73 -23.12
CA TYR A 212 -1.00 32.21 -24.01
C TYR A 212 -1.38 33.52 -24.72
N PHE A 213 -2.62 33.66 -25.20
CA PHE A 213 -3.04 34.90 -25.85
C PHE A 213 -3.20 36.07 -24.87
N ASP A 214 -3.52 35.79 -23.61
CA ASP A 214 -3.64 36.80 -22.57
C ASP A 214 -2.26 37.31 -22.11
N ASP A 215 -1.25 36.42 -21.99
CA ASP A 215 0.15 36.79 -21.71
C ASP A 215 1.16 35.92 -22.49
N PRO A 216 1.52 36.31 -23.74
CA PRO A 216 2.48 35.55 -24.53
C PRO A 216 3.89 35.51 -23.92
N ALA A 217 4.30 36.54 -23.18
CA ALA A 217 5.66 36.67 -22.68
C ALA A 217 5.98 35.60 -21.63
N GLU A 218 5.02 35.25 -20.78
CA GLU A 218 5.14 34.17 -19.79
C GLU A 218 5.45 32.83 -20.48
N PHE A 219 4.68 32.46 -21.50
CA PHE A 219 4.86 31.20 -22.23
C PHE A 219 6.11 31.19 -23.09
N GLU A 220 6.44 32.30 -23.75
CA GLU A 220 7.66 32.44 -24.55
C GLU A 220 8.91 32.30 -23.67
N SER A 221 8.87 32.77 -22.41
CA SER A 221 9.98 32.64 -21.45
C SER A 221 10.37 31.19 -21.16
N ILE A 222 9.40 30.27 -21.23
CA ILE A 222 9.60 28.82 -21.07
C ILE A 222 9.69 28.09 -22.41
N GLY A 223 9.80 28.84 -23.51
CA GLY A 223 9.98 28.33 -24.86
C GLY A 223 8.75 27.65 -25.45
N ILE A 224 7.54 28.12 -25.10
CA ILE A 224 6.28 27.73 -25.73
C ILE A 224 5.82 28.86 -26.65
N THR A 225 5.44 28.50 -27.87
CA THR A 225 4.89 29.42 -28.88
C THR A 225 3.51 28.96 -29.32
N GLU A 226 2.75 29.85 -29.97
CA GLU A 226 1.43 29.52 -30.55
C GLU A 226 1.45 28.23 -31.41
N LYS A 227 2.55 27.97 -32.12
CA LYS A 227 2.71 26.83 -33.03
C LYS A 227 2.81 25.48 -32.32
N ASP A 228 3.08 25.48 -31.03
CA ASP A 228 3.17 24.25 -30.24
C ASP A 228 1.79 23.70 -29.90
N PHE A 229 0.77 24.56 -29.83
CA PHE A 229 -0.59 24.18 -29.46
C PHE A 229 -1.26 23.34 -30.55
N PRO A 230 -2.04 22.31 -30.17
CA PRO A 230 -2.79 21.52 -31.13
C PRO A 230 -3.85 22.39 -31.83
N GLY A 231 -4.07 22.14 -33.12
CA GLY A 231 -5.16 22.76 -33.85
C GLY A 231 -6.54 22.34 -33.34
N ILE A 232 -7.55 23.15 -33.62
CA ILE A 232 -8.94 22.89 -33.24
C ILE A 232 -9.43 21.58 -33.87
N PHE A 233 -10.13 20.74 -33.11
CA PHE A 233 -10.77 19.54 -33.64
C PHE A 233 -11.80 19.91 -34.73
N TYR A 234 -11.77 19.19 -35.86
CA TYR A 234 -12.66 19.43 -36.99
C TYR A 234 -14.17 19.27 -36.70
N ARG A 235 -14.56 18.71 -35.54
CA ARG A 235 -15.96 18.43 -35.17
C ARG A 235 -16.27 18.96 -33.78
N GLN A 236 -17.21 19.89 -33.72
CA GLN A 236 -17.78 20.40 -32.46
C GLN A 236 -18.38 19.25 -31.64
N GLY A 237 -18.13 19.24 -30.33
CA GLY A 237 -18.59 18.19 -29.41
C GLY A 237 -17.75 16.92 -29.41
N THR A 238 -16.60 16.91 -30.09
CA THR A 238 -15.61 15.82 -29.96
C THR A 238 -14.77 16.06 -28.71
N TYR A 239 -14.59 15.02 -27.91
CA TYR A 239 -13.74 15.05 -26.72
C TYR A 239 -12.68 13.97 -26.86
N LEU A 240 -11.41 14.37 -26.82
CA LEU A 240 -10.28 13.45 -26.76
C LEU A 240 -9.62 13.60 -25.40
N SER A 241 -9.35 12.47 -24.74
CA SER A 241 -8.64 12.41 -23.48
C SER A 241 -7.49 11.42 -23.56
N PHE A 242 -6.39 11.73 -22.89
CA PHE A 242 -5.21 10.87 -22.81
C PHE A 242 -4.47 11.13 -21.49
N VAL A 243 -3.53 10.25 -21.15
CA VAL A 243 -2.59 10.42 -20.04
C VAL A 243 -1.20 10.74 -20.61
N ASP A 244 -0.52 11.75 -20.07
CA ASP A 244 0.75 12.26 -20.60
C ASP A 244 2.00 11.51 -20.12
N SER A 245 1.96 10.82 -18.97
CA SER A 245 3.01 9.89 -18.53
C SER A 245 2.56 8.46 -18.56
N GLU A 246 3.51 7.58 -18.86
CA GLU A 246 3.37 6.15 -18.67
C GLU A 246 4.08 5.72 -17.39
N PHE A 247 3.36 4.99 -16.56
CA PHE A 247 3.90 4.46 -15.31
C PHE A 247 4.39 3.03 -15.49
N TYR A 248 5.38 2.67 -14.68
CA TYR A 248 5.94 1.34 -14.61
C TYR A 248 5.50 0.64 -13.32
N GLY A 249 5.64 -0.68 -13.27
CA GLY A 249 5.41 -1.43 -12.05
C GLY A 249 6.29 -0.97 -10.88
N LEU A 250 5.82 -1.21 -9.66
CA LEU A 250 6.52 -0.86 -8.42
C LEU A 250 7.51 -1.93 -7.97
N MET A 251 7.33 -3.16 -8.42
CA MET A 251 8.07 -4.31 -7.91
C MET A 251 9.29 -4.62 -8.76
N GLN A 252 10.35 -5.15 -8.16
CA GLN A 252 11.57 -5.50 -8.89
C GLN A 252 11.33 -6.36 -10.15
N GLN A 253 10.28 -7.21 -10.13
CA GLN A 253 9.86 -8.04 -11.27
C GLN A 253 9.05 -7.28 -12.35
N THR A 254 8.39 -6.18 -11.99
CA THR A 254 7.51 -5.38 -12.87
C THR A 254 8.05 -3.99 -13.14
N LYS A 255 9.17 -3.59 -12.52
CA LYS A 255 9.70 -2.22 -12.61
C LYS A 255 10.08 -1.80 -14.01
N ASP A 256 10.42 -2.74 -14.88
CA ASP A 256 10.76 -2.45 -16.29
C ASP A 256 9.57 -2.79 -17.22
N LYS A 257 8.38 -2.98 -16.65
CA LYS A 257 7.13 -3.27 -17.36
C LYS A 257 6.19 -2.08 -17.21
N LEU A 258 5.76 -1.55 -18.34
CA LEU A 258 4.74 -0.52 -18.39
C LEU A 258 3.43 -1.04 -17.79
N SER A 259 2.88 -0.27 -16.86
CA SER A 259 1.63 -0.59 -16.16
C SER A 259 0.45 -0.68 -17.12
N GLU A 260 0.47 0.03 -18.25
CA GLU A 260 -0.53 -0.08 -19.32
C GLU A 260 -0.58 -1.50 -19.93
N PHE A 261 0.58 -2.06 -20.28
CA PHE A 261 0.66 -3.35 -20.98
C PHE A 261 0.78 -4.56 -20.04
N TYR A 262 1.32 -4.37 -18.84
CA TYR A 262 1.42 -5.46 -17.88
C TYR A 262 0.05 -5.76 -17.29
N ILE A 263 -0.37 -7.02 -17.43
CA ILE A 263 -1.71 -7.45 -17.02
C ILE A 263 -1.74 -7.74 -15.52
N TYR A 264 -2.49 -6.92 -14.78
CA TYR A 264 -2.82 -7.13 -13.37
C TYR A 264 -4.20 -7.75 -13.26
N ASP A 265 -4.21 -9.06 -13.07
CA ASP A 265 -5.42 -9.87 -13.13
C ASP A 265 -6.21 -9.85 -11.83
N ALA A 266 -7.54 -9.93 -11.92
CA ALA A 266 -8.37 -9.98 -10.74
C ALA A 266 -8.18 -11.30 -9.99
N ASP A 267 -8.41 -11.25 -8.68
CA ASP A 267 -8.39 -12.40 -7.80
C ASP A 267 -9.65 -13.25 -7.95
N PHE A 268 -10.78 -12.60 -8.25
CA PHE A 268 -12.07 -13.24 -8.43
C PHE A 268 -12.93 -12.48 -9.45
N HIS A 269 -13.76 -13.21 -10.18
CA HIS A 269 -14.63 -12.67 -11.22
C HIS A 269 -16.10 -12.91 -10.89
N ILE A 270 -16.89 -11.85 -10.95
CA ILE A 270 -18.34 -11.87 -10.81
C ILE A 270 -18.95 -11.42 -12.13
N ASN A 271 -19.68 -12.32 -12.76
CA ASN A 271 -20.39 -12.00 -14.00
C ASN A 271 -21.56 -11.07 -13.67
N ASN A 272 -21.48 -9.84 -14.15
CA ASN A 272 -22.52 -8.83 -13.92
C ASN A 272 -22.85 -8.16 -15.25
N VAL A 273 -24.06 -8.40 -15.76
CA VAL A 273 -24.47 -7.86 -17.06
C VAL A 273 -24.84 -6.38 -16.90
N GLU A 274 -23.85 -5.51 -17.09
CA GLU A 274 -24.03 -4.06 -17.19
C GLU A 274 -23.93 -3.63 -18.66
N ASN A 275 -24.86 -2.83 -19.16
CA ASN A 275 -24.70 -2.12 -20.42
C ASN A 275 -24.03 -0.76 -20.18
N TYR A 276 -23.36 -0.25 -21.20
CA TYR A 276 -22.75 1.07 -21.16
C TYR A 276 -23.79 2.15 -20.78
N GLY A 277 -23.55 2.84 -19.66
CA GLY A 277 -24.42 3.91 -19.17
C GLY A 277 -25.55 3.44 -18.26
N ASP A 278 -25.67 2.14 -17.97
CA ASP A 278 -26.66 1.63 -17.01
C ASP A 278 -26.44 2.24 -15.62
N GLN A 279 -25.18 2.41 -15.20
CA GLN A 279 -24.80 2.99 -13.91
C GLN A 279 -25.32 4.42 -13.71
N ILE A 280 -25.54 5.17 -14.80
CA ILE A 280 -26.10 6.53 -14.76
C ILE A 280 -27.57 6.51 -14.29
N ARG A 281 -28.25 5.38 -14.46
CA ARG A 281 -29.66 5.19 -14.11
C ARG A 281 -29.86 4.41 -12.81
N TRP A 282 -28.78 3.97 -12.17
CA TRP A 282 -28.86 3.20 -10.94
C TRP A 282 -29.32 4.06 -9.76
N ALA A 283 -30.31 3.56 -9.03
CA ALA A 283 -30.68 4.06 -7.73
C ALA A 283 -29.79 3.44 -6.64
N ILE A 284 -29.81 4.03 -5.44
CA ILE A 284 -29.09 3.49 -4.27
C ILE A 284 -29.41 2.01 -4.01
N LYS A 285 -30.66 1.60 -4.30
CA LYS A 285 -31.09 0.21 -4.16
C LYS A 285 -30.31 -0.75 -5.07
N ASP A 286 -30.06 -0.35 -6.32
CA ASP A 286 -29.34 -1.17 -7.30
C ASP A 286 -27.88 -1.38 -6.87
N TYR A 287 -27.23 -0.31 -6.39
CA TYR A 287 -25.91 -0.40 -5.78
C TYR A 287 -25.90 -1.32 -4.55
N ALA A 288 -26.88 -1.19 -3.66
CA ALA A 288 -26.97 -2.03 -2.47
C ALA A 288 -27.14 -3.52 -2.81
N GLU A 289 -27.97 -3.84 -3.81
CA GLU A 289 -28.16 -5.20 -4.30
C GLU A 289 -26.89 -5.76 -4.94
N MET A 290 -26.18 -4.96 -5.75
CA MET A 290 -24.90 -5.34 -6.34
C MET A 290 -23.84 -5.59 -5.27
N TYR A 291 -23.66 -4.69 -4.30
CA TYR A 291 -22.68 -4.90 -3.22
C TYR A 291 -23.02 -6.12 -2.36
N ALA A 292 -24.29 -6.34 -2.04
CA ALA A 292 -24.73 -7.52 -1.30
C ALA A 292 -24.44 -8.82 -2.07
N ARG A 293 -24.63 -8.82 -3.39
CA ARG A 293 -24.27 -9.92 -4.27
C ARG A 293 -22.76 -10.17 -4.26
N VAL A 294 -21.95 -9.12 -4.42
CA VAL A 294 -20.48 -9.22 -4.38
C VAL A 294 -20.01 -9.87 -3.08
N ILE A 295 -20.49 -9.37 -1.94
CA ILE A 295 -20.14 -9.92 -0.62
C ILE A 295 -20.52 -11.40 -0.53
N THR A 296 -21.71 -11.75 -1.02
CA THR A 296 -22.23 -13.13 -0.97
C THR A 296 -21.40 -14.08 -1.82
N GLU A 297 -21.06 -13.69 -3.06
CA GLU A 297 -20.27 -14.53 -3.97
C GLU A 297 -18.82 -14.70 -3.49
N VAL A 298 -18.18 -13.62 -3.03
CA VAL A 298 -16.83 -13.68 -2.44
C VAL A 298 -16.83 -14.58 -1.20
N ASP A 299 -17.75 -14.37 -0.26
CA ASP A 299 -17.82 -15.19 0.96
C ASP A 299 -18.16 -16.66 0.64
N SER A 300 -18.92 -16.94 -0.42
CA SER A 300 -19.22 -18.31 -0.86
C SER A 300 -17.98 -18.99 -1.45
N ALA A 301 -17.26 -18.30 -2.34
CA ALA A 301 -16.01 -18.79 -2.92
C ALA A 301 -14.97 -19.15 -1.85
N LEU A 302 -14.83 -18.31 -0.82
CA LEU A 302 -13.86 -18.50 0.26
C LEU A 302 -14.30 -19.53 1.32
N LYS A 303 -15.57 -19.96 1.35
CA LYS A 303 -16.04 -21.03 2.26
C LYS A 303 -15.86 -22.43 1.64
N GLY A 304 -15.84 -22.53 0.31
CA GLY A 304 -15.77 -23.78 -0.44
C GLY A 304 -17.04 -24.64 -0.34
N ASP A 305 -17.19 -25.62 -1.23
CA ASP A 305 -18.37 -26.50 -1.37
C ASP A 305 -18.57 -27.52 -0.22
N LYS A 306 -17.86 -27.40 0.90
CA LYS A 306 -18.08 -28.28 2.05
C LYS A 306 -19.37 -27.88 2.77
N GLN A 307 -20.50 -28.35 2.26
CA GLN A 307 -21.65 -28.71 3.08
C GLN A 307 -21.17 -29.73 4.12
N GLN A 308 -20.73 -29.28 5.29
CA GLN A 308 -21.00 -29.95 6.55
C GLN A 308 -20.37 -29.21 7.73
N SER A 309 -21.28 -28.82 8.61
CA SER A 309 -21.29 -29.02 10.06
C SER A 309 -21.53 -27.72 10.78
N LYS A 310 -22.29 -27.84 11.88
CA LYS A 310 -22.69 -26.77 12.79
C LYS A 310 -21.43 -26.11 13.39
N VAL A 311 -20.76 -25.25 12.64
CA VAL A 311 -19.68 -24.40 13.14
C VAL A 311 -20.30 -23.03 13.39
N LYS A 312 -20.07 -22.52 14.59
CA LYS A 312 -20.53 -21.21 15.09
C LYS A 312 -20.34 -20.12 14.02
N LYS A 313 -21.19 -19.09 14.03
CA LYS A 313 -21.19 -17.88 13.17
C LYS A 313 -19.85 -17.08 13.07
N ASN A 314 -18.76 -17.60 13.63
CA ASN A 314 -17.39 -17.06 13.55
C ASN A 314 -16.42 -18.06 12.89
N ALA A 315 -16.90 -18.94 12.01
CA ALA A 315 -16.04 -19.90 11.31
C ALA A 315 -15.07 -19.14 10.38
N ASP A 316 -13.79 -19.20 10.73
CA ASP A 316 -12.70 -18.67 9.90
C ASP A 316 -12.82 -19.17 8.45
N GLN A 317 -12.66 -18.28 7.47
CA GLN A 317 -12.65 -18.62 6.03
C GLN A 317 -11.67 -19.76 5.77
N LEU A 318 -12.09 -20.78 5.00
CA LEU A 318 -11.28 -21.98 4.70
C LEU A 318 -10.40 -21.77 3.45
N GLY A 319 -10.89 -20.98 2.50
CA GLY A 319 -10.22 -20.61 1.27
C GLY A 319 -9.66 -19.19 1.28
N CYS A 320 -8.85 -18.88 0.28
CA CYS A 320 -8.10 -17.63 0.14
C CYS A 320 -7.86 -17.31 -1.34
N PHE A 321 -7.78 -16.03 -1.71
CA PHE A 321 -7.33 -15.67 -3.05
C PHE A 321 -5.81 -15.65 -3.19
N PHE A 322 -5.33 -15.61 -4.44
CA PHE A 322 -3.91 -15.64 -4.75
C PHE A 322 -3.16 -14.47 -4.08
N GLY A 323 -2.18 -14.80 -3.25
CA GLY A 323 -1.38 -13.81 -2.51
C GLY A 323 -1.99 -13.36 -1.18
N GLU A 324 -3.20 -13.82 -0.83
CA GLU A 324 -3.75 -13.64 0.51
C GLU A 324 -3.03 -14.47 1.56
N VAL A 325 -3.26 -14.10 2.82
CA VAL A 325 -2.59 -14.68 3.98
C VAL A 325 -3.54 -14.69 5.17
N GLU A 326 -3.64 -15.83 5.87
CA GLU A 326 -4.45 -15.93 7.08
C GLU A 326 -3.59 -15.65 8.30
N ILE A 327 -4.02 -14.72 9.16
CA ILE A 327 -3.23 -14.29 10.32
C ILE A 327 -3.89 -14.83 11.60
N LYS A 328 -3.14 -15.57 12.42
CA LYS A 328 -3.49 -15.87 13.83
C LYS A 328 -2.23 -15.91 14.71
N GLY A 329 -2.20 -15.13 15.81
CA GLY A 329 -1.13 -15.17 16.83
C GLY A 329 0.14 -14.38 16.48
N TRP A 330 1.24 -14.61 17.25
CA TRP A 330 2.63 -14.08 17.08
C TRP A 330 3.64 -15.25 17.13
N LEU A 331 4.69 -15.25 16.28
CA LEU A 331 5.79 -16.25 16.24
C LEU A 331 7.15 -15.62 15.83
N SER A 332 8.28 -16.32 16.05
CA SER A 332 9.65 -15.77 16.14
C SER A 332 10.29 -15.23 14.83
N GLN A 333 11.15 -14.22 14.97
CA GLN A 333 11.64 -13.31 13.92
C GLN A 333 12.71 -13.88 12.96
N THR A 334 13.58 -14.79 13.43
CA THR A 334 14.82 -15.15 12.72
C THR A 334 14.57 -16.01 11.47
N GLU A 335 13.60 -16.92 11.51
CA GLU A 335 13.29 -17.84 10.39
C GLU A 335 12.49 -17.15 9.27
N CYS A 336 11.75 -16.09 9.61
CA CYS A 336 10.95 -15.32 8.67
C CYS A 336 11.81 -14.38 7.80
N LEU A 337 12.91 -13.85 8.34
CA LEU A 337 13.82 -12.94 7.64
C LEU A 337 14.53 -13.57 6.43
N ASP A 338 14.72 -14.89 6.39
CA ASP A 338 15.38 -15.56 5.27
C ASP A 338 14.47 -15.74 4.05
N LYS A 339 13.16 -15.91 4.24
CA LYS A 339 12.18 -16.00 3.14
C LYS A 339 11.90 -14.64 2.50
N VAL A 340 11.88 -13.56 3.31
CA VAL A 340 11.77 -12.16 2.88
C VAL A 340 12.79 -11.80 1.79
N LYS A 341 14.02 -12.33 1.89
CA LYS A 341 15.11 -12.01 0.96
C LYS A 341 14.78 -12.38 -0.48
N SER A 342 13.88 -13.35 -0.70
CA SER A 342 13.55 -13.89 -2.02
C SER A 342 12.32 -13.25 -2.68
N ASP A 343 11.35 -12.80 -1.88
CA ASP A 343 10.17 -12.06 -2.35
C ASP A 343 9.64 -11.22 -1.17
N PRO A 344 10.06 -9.94 -1.05
CA PRO A 344 9.77 -9.08 0.11
C PRO A 344 8.28 -8.75 0.28
N ASP A 345 7.49 -9.03 -0.74
CA ASP A 345 6.04 -8.82 -0.80
C ASP A 345 5.27 -10.17 -0.79
N SER A 346 5.96 -11.30 -0.70
CA SER A 346 5.34 -12.58 -0.35
C SER A 346 5.22 -12.71 1.17
N ILE A 347 3.99 -12.54 1.61
CA ILE A 347 3.27 -13.27 2.67
C ILE A 347 3.95 -13.37 4.03
N TYR A 348 3.22 -12.93 5.08
CA TYR A 348 3.40 -13.47 6.43
C TYR A 348 2.10 -13.61 7.26
N GLY A 349 1.72 -14.89 7.40
CA GLY A 349 0.67 -15.57 8.15
C GLY A 349 0.58 -16.99 7.54
N TYR A 350 -0.46 -17.78 7.83
CA TYR A 350 -0.69 -19.04 7.14
C TYR A 350 -0.74 -18.82 5.63
N ARG A 351 0.11 -19.59 4.93
CA ARG A 351 0.25 -19.55 3.48
C ARG A 351 -1.11 -19.82 2.83
N CYS A 352 -1.53 -18.95 1.92
CA CYS A 352 -2.54 -19.31 0.94
C CYS A 352 -1.89 -20.21 -0.13
N GLU A 353 -2.27 -21.48 -0.17
CA GLU A 353 -1.92 -22.38 -1.27
C GLU A 353 -2.92 -22.24 -2.40
N ALA A 354 -2.90 -21.08 -3.06
CA ALA A 354 -3.47 -20.93 -4.39
C ALA A 354 -2.46 -21.46 -5.41
N SER A 355 -2.91 -22.23 -6.40
CA SER A 355 -2.01 -22.71 -7.44
C SER A 355 -1.56 -21.51 -8.29
N LYS A 356 -0.28 -21.46 -8.67
CA LYS A 356 0.21 -20.48 -9.65
C LYS A 356 -0.43 -20.67 -11.04
N ASN A 357 -1.06 -21.81 -11.25
CA ASN A 357 -1.73 -22.18 -12.49
C ASN A 357 -3.17 -21.68 -12.49
N ARG A 358 -3.67 -21.30 -13.68
CA ARG A 358 -5.05 -20.89 -13.87
C ARG A 358 -5.96 -22.11 -13.97
N ASN A 359 -7.23 -21.90 -13.63
CA ASN A 359 -8.29 -22.84 -13.99
C ASN A 359 -8.37 -22.96 -15.54
N PRO A 360 -8.99 -24.02 -16.08
CA PRO A 360 -9.12 -24.20 -17.53
C PRO A 360 -9.84 -23.05 -18.26
N ASP A 361 -10.70 -22.33 -17.54
CA ASP A 361 -11.38 -21.11 -18.02
C ASP A 361 -10.50 -19.86 -17.96
N GLY A 362 -9.24 -19.98 -17.51
CA GLY A 362 -8.27 -18.90 -17.36
C GLY A 362 -8.44 -18.06 -16.09
N THR A 363 -9.42 -18.34 -15.21
CA THR A 363 -9.56 -17.67 -13.92
C THR A 363 -8.47 -18.09 -12.93
N ARG A 364 -8.22 -17.26 -11.90
CA ARG A 364 -7.34 -17.65 -10.79
C ARG A 364 -7.99 -18.73 -9.93
N SER A 365 -7.18 -19.67 -9.47
CA SER A 365 -7.65 -20.72 -8.55
C SER A 365 -7.85 -20.14 -7.13
N ILE A 366 -8.88 -20.64 -6.45
CA ILE A 366 -9.08 -20.37 -5.02
C ILE A 366 -8.15 -21.29 -4.25
N GLY A 367 -7.28 -20.69 -3.44
CA GLY A 367 -6.38 -21.43 -2.56
C GLY A 367 -7.04 -21.84 -1.25
N GLN A 368 -6.29 -22.59 -0.45
CA GLN A 368 -6.65 -22.91 0.93
C GLN A 368 -5.60 -22.34 1.88
N PHE A 369 -6.05 -21.88 3.05
CA PHE A 369 -5.13 -21.46 4.08
C PHE A 369 -4.51 -22.68 4.77
N VAL A 370 -3.18 -22.70 4.86
CA VAL A 370 -2.41 -23.79 5.46
C VAL A 370 -2.12 -23.48 6.93
N ARG A 371 -3.01 -23.94 7.82
CA ARG A 371 -3.01 -23.63 9.26
C ARG A 371 -2.01 -24.41 10.13
N ASN A 372 -1.31 -25.38 9.57
CA ASN A 372 -0.53 -26.39 10.29
C ASN A 372 0.99 -26.21 10.23
N VAL A 373 1.48 -25.18 9.54
CA VAL A 373 2.88 -24.77 9.56
C VAL A 373 3.05 -23.59 10.52
N ASP A 374 4.18 -23.54 11.23
CA ASP A 374 4.59 -22.38 12.02
C ASP A 374 4.54 -21.14 11.12
N GLY A 375 3.49 -20.33 11.34
CA GLY A 375 3.16 -19.21 10.48
C GLY A 375 4.00 -18.00 10.86
N CYS A 376 4.92 -17.63 9.99
CA CYS A 376 5.62 -16.36 10.12
C CYS A 376 4.64 -15.18 9.99
N ILE A 377 4.75 -14.13 10.80
CA ILE A 377 3.82 -12.98 10.79
C ILE A 377 4.53 -11.65 10.43
N PHE A 378 3.88 -10.91 9.53
CA PHE A 378 4.15 -9.60 8.90
C PHE A 378 5.58 -9.19 8.45
N SER A 379 5.72 -8.95 7.13
CA SER A 379 6.89 -8.41 6.39
C SER A 379 6.96 -6.88 6.34
N HIS A 380 5.99 -6.20 6.90
CA HIS A 380 5.84 -4.78 6.69
C HIS A 380 6.61 -4.00 7.73
N CYS A 381 7.24 -2.93 7.27
CA CYS A 381 7.84 -1.98 8.18
C CYS A 381 6.76 -1.29 8.99
N ARG A 382 7.13 -0.83 10.19
CA ARG A 382 6.21 -0.05 11.02
C ARG A 382 5.69 1.15 10.20
N PRO A 383 4.44 1.54 10.38
CA PRO A 383 3.89 2.72 9.72
C PRO A 383 4.79 3.96 9.79
N GLY A 384 5.06 4.58 8.64
CA GLY A 384 6.04 5.65 8.50
C GLY A 384 7.46 5.19 8.11
N TYR A 385 7.68 3.88 8.10
CA TYR A 385 8.88 3.24 7.62
C TYR A 385 8.51 2.37 6.43
N ASN A 386 9.44 2.29 5.51
CA ASN A 386 9.33 1.60 4.26
C ASN A 386 10.36 0.48 4.20
N ARG A 387 9.96 -0.68 3.69
CA ARG A 387 10.91 -1.76 3.44
C ARG A 387 11.76 -1.45 2.22
N ILE A 388 13.07 -1.48 2.40
CA ILE A 388 14.07 -1.44 1.32
C ILE A 388 14.98 -2.65 1.50
N GLY A 389 14.78 -3.66 0.64
CA GLY A 389 15.42 -4.97 0.81
C GLY A 389 15.02 -5.62 2.13
N LYS A 390 16.00 -5.88 3.01
CA LYS A 390 15.78 -6.46 4.35
C LYS A 390 15.55 -5.42 5.45
N ASN A 391 15.74 -4.14 5.16
CA ASN A 391 15.76 -3.08 6.17
C ASN A 391 14.44 -2.30 6.16
N CYS A 392 14.04 -1.81 7.33
CA CYS A 392 13.02 -0.78 7.47
C CYS A 392 13.68 0.58 7.57
N VAL A 393 13.45 1.42 6.58
CA VAL A 393 14.05 2.75 6.46
C VAL A 393 12.95 3.78 6.64
N LYS A 394 13.23 4.91 7.29
CA LYS A 394 12.29 6.04 7.34
C LYS A 394 11.83 6.34 5.92
N GLU A 395 10.52 6.47 5.73
CA GLU A 395 9.99 6.84 4.43
C GLU A 395 10.57 8.18 3.96
N LEU A 396 10.96 8.28 2.68
CA LEU A 396 11.41 9.55 2.13
C LEU A 396 10.23 10.52 2.04
N ILE A 397 10.26 11.55 2.89
CA ILE A 397 9.32 12.65 2.86
C ILE A 397 10.10 13.93 2.63
N LEU A 398 9.95 14.50 1.44
CA LEU A 398 10.32 15.89 1.23
C LEU A 398 9.32 16.71 2.03
N HIS A 399 9.82 17.46 3.00
CA HIS A 399 8.99 18.27 3.87
C HIS A 399 9.34 19.73 3.61
N GLU A 400 8.35 20.60 3.79
CA GLU A 400 8.60 22.04 3.88
C GLU A 400 9.53 22.28 5.07
N GLU A 401 10.52 23.16 4.90
CA GLU A 401 11.42 23.57 5.98
C GLU A 401 10.61 24.01 7.21
N GLY A 402 10.90 23.42 8.38
CA GLY A 402 10.23 23.78 9.64
C GLY A 402 9.10 22.85 10.10
N LYS A 403 8.77 21.77 9.38
CA LYS A 403 7.92 20.69 9.92
C LYS A 403 8.72 19.75 10.81
N ASP A 404 8.15 19.41 11.96
CA ASP A 404 8.81 18.60 12.98
C ASP A 404 8.94 17.12 12.54
N GLU A 405 10.15 16.57 12.59
CA GLU A 405 10.37 15.15 12.32
C GLU A 405 9.52 14.27 13.25
N GLU A 406 9.25 14.68 14.48
CA GLU A 406 8.39 13.95 15.43
C GLU A 406 6.92 13.94 14.98
N GLU A 407 6.44 14.99 14.31
CA GLU A 407 5.10 15.00 13.70
C GLU A 407 5.03 13.94 12.60
N ILE A 408 6.14 13.77 11.88
CA ILE A 408 6.25 12.85 10.77
C ILE A 408 6.57 11.43 11.25
N TRP A 409 7.30 11.21 12.34
CA TRP A 409 7.66 9.88 12.85
C TRP A 409 7.59 9.88 14.38
N PRO A 410 6.39 9.74 14.97
CA PRO A 410 6.24 9.79 16.43
C PRO A 410 6.97 8.63 17.11
N GLU A 411 7.80 8.93 18.13
CA GLU A 411 8.50 7.92 18.93
C GLU A 411 7.53 7.01 19.71
N SER A 412 6.35 7.51 20.10
CA SER A 412 5.33 6.72 20.81
C SER A 412 4.83 5.53 19.98
N LEU A 413 4.75 5.68 18.65
CA LEU A 413 4.43 4.58 17.74
C LEU A 413 5.59 3.58 17.61
N GLU A 414 6.83 4.00 17.86
CA GLU A 414 8.00 3.12 17.98
C GLU A 414 7.85 2.21 19.18
N LYS A 415 7.59 2.80 20.35
CA LYS A 415 7.41 2.06 21.60
C LYS A 415 6.23 1.08 21.52
N GLU A 416 5.08 1.53 21.01
CA GLU A 416 3.89 0.67 20.85
C GLU A 416 4.15 -0.48 19.84
N TYR A 417 4.88 -0.24 18.74
CA TYR A 417 5.29 -1.29 17.81
C TYR A 417 6.27 -2.27 18.45
N HIS A 418 7.26 -1.77 19.20
CA HIS A 418 8.21 -2.62 19.92
C HIS A 418 7.51 -3.50 20.95
N ASP A 419 6.59 -2.94 21.75
CA ASP A 419 5.80 -3.67 22.74
C ASP A 419 4.87 -4.72 22.09
N GLN A 420 4.35 -4.44 20.89
CA GLN A 420 3.52 -5.37 20.12
C GLN A 420 4.35 -6.50 19.49
N VAL A 421 5.56 -6.21 18.97
CA VAL A 421 6.38 -7.15 18.20
C VAL A 421 7.29 -8.00 19.08
N TYR A 422 7.85 -7.43 20.14
CA TYR A 422 8.82 -8.09 21.02
C TYR A 422 8.24 -8.46 22.39
N GLY A 423 6.96 -8.14 22.63
CA GLY A 423 6.40 -8.11 23.97
C GLY A 423 6.92 -6.90 24.75
N VAL A 424 6.28 -6.59 25.89
CA VAL A 424 6.85 -5.62 26.85
C VAL A 424 8.24 -6.13 27.21
N THR A 425 9.27 -5.51 26.64
CA THR A 425 10.57 -5.56 27.28
C THR A 425 10.37 -4.72 28.53
N PRO A 426 10.55 -5.28 29.74
CA PRO A 426 10.70 -4.40 30.90
C PRO A 426 11.78 -3.41 30.48
N ASP A 427 11.50 -2.12 30.63
CA ASP A 427 12.52 -1.09 30.43
C ASP A 427 13.81 -1.64 31.05
N PRO A 428 14.98 -1.56 30.36
CA PRO A 428 16.22 -1.90 31.02
C PRO A 428 16.21 -1.08 32.29
N ILE A 429 16.12 -1.76 33.44
CA ILE A 429 16.20 -1.13 34.75
C ILE A 429 17.39 -0.19 34.60
N GLU A 430 17.16 1.12 34.67
CA GLU A 430 18.23 2.09 34.77
C GLU A 430 19.11 1.57 35.89
N SER A 431 20.27 1.06 35.51
CA SER A 431 21.23 0.44 36.40
C SER A 431 21.97 1.55 37.14
N GLU A 432 21.25 2.43 37.82
CA GLU A 432 21.81 3.49 38.65
C GLU A 432 21.54 3.29 40.15
N GLU A 433 20.77 2.27 40.57
CA GLU A 433 20.67 1.91 42.00
C GLU A 433 21.17 0.49 42.34
N GLY A 434 21.63 -0.27 41.34
CA GLY A 434 22.14 -1.63 41.52
C GLY A 434 23.61 -1.70 41.95
N GLU A 435 24.46 -0.80 41.46
CA GLU A 435 25.90 -0.83 41.77
C GLU A 435 26.24 -0.21 43.13
N GLU A 436 25.50 0.80 43.61
CA GLU A 436 25.74 1.37 44.95
C GLU A 436 25.32 0.40 46.08
N LYS A 437 24.20 -0.31 45.94
CA LYS A 437 23.77 -1.30 46.94
C LYS A 437 24.63 -2.56 46.94
N GLN A 438 25.15 -2.97 45.78
CA GLN A 438 26.03 -4.14 45.69
C GLN A 438 27.46 -3.84 46.19
N ASN A 439 27.90 -2.58 46.10
CA ASN A 439 29.16 -2.12 46.71
C ASN A 439 29.03 -1.85 48.22
N GLN A 440 27.86 -1.38 48.72
CA GLN A 440 27.60 -1.30 50.16
C GLN A 440 27.51 -2.67 50.82
N TRP A 441 26.85 -3.66 50.19
CA TRP A 441 26.76 -5.02 50.75
C TRP A 441 28.12 -5.73 50.79
N LYS A 442 28.99 -5.50 49.80
CA LYS A 442 30.37 -6.04 49.81
C LYS A 442 31.25 -5.36 50.85
N ALA A 443 31.11 -4.05 51.07
CA ALA A 443 31.83 -3.34 52.12
C ALA A 443 31.37 -3.75 53.53
N GLU A 444 30.07 -3.96 53.75
CA GLU A 444 29.53 -4.46 55.03
C GLU A 444 29.90 -5.93 55.30
N LEU A 445 30.05 -6.76 54.26
CA LEU A 445 30.54 -8.15 54.38
C LEU A 445 32.05 -8.21 54.70
N GLU A 446 32.86 -7.31 54.14
CA GLU A 446 34.30 -7.22 54.45
C GLU A 446 34.56 -6.63 55.85
N GLU A 447 33.70 -5.72 56.36
CA GLU A 447 33.75 -5.28 57.78
C GLU A 447 33.31 -6.39 58.76
N GLN A 448 32.30 -7.20 58.41
CA GLN A 448 31.85 -8.32 59.27
C GLN A 448 32.83 -9.50 59.29
N GLU A 449 33.56 -9.76 58.20
CA GLU A 449 34.63 -10.78 58.19
C GLU A 449 35.86 -10.33 58.99
N GLN A 450 36.17 -9.03 59.06
CA GLN A 450 37.22 -8.50 59.94
C GLN A 450 36.84 -8.51 61.43
N GLU A 451 35.55 -8.36 61.77
CA GLU A 451 35.09 -8.48 63.16
C GLU A 451 34.96 -9.95 63.63
N GLN A 452 34.66 -10.91 62.75
CA GLN A 452 34.59 -12.34 63.11
C GLN A 452 35.95 -13.02 63.33
N GLU A 453 37.05 -12.51 62.78
CA GLU A 453 38.41 -13.01 63.10
C GLU A 453 38.92 -12.54 64.48
N SER A 454 38.22 -11.62 65.16
CA SER A 454 38.60 -11.12 66.49
C SER A 454 37.79 -11.72 67.66
N GLY A 455 36.81 -12.59 67.39
CA GLY A 455 35.75 -12.95 68.36
C GLY A 455 35.55 -14.44 68.65
N ILE A 456 36.62 -15.24 68.78
CA ILE A 456 36.49 -16.59 69.38
C ILE A 456 36.22 -16.41 70.88
N VAL A 457 35.05 -16.84 71.39
CA VAL A 457 34.81 -17.55 72.67
C VAL A 457 33.28 -17.68 72.98
N ARG A 458 32.85 -18.93 73.27
CA ARG A 458 31.67 -19.40 74.08
C ARG A 458 30.30 -19.75 73.42
N SER A 459 30.12 -21.07 73.28
CA SER A 459 29.10 -21.96 73.93
C SER A 459 27.60 -21.98 73.54
N VAL A 460 27.20 -23.15 73.00
CA VAL A 460 26.18 -24.13 73.48
C VAL A 460 24.65 -23.92 73.24
N SER A 461 24.07 -24.94 72.58
CA SER A 461 22.73 -25.58 72.70
C SER A 461 21.48 -25.03 71.98
N GLY A 462 20.71 -25.95 71.37
CA GLY A 462 19.23 -25.89 71.34
C GLY A 462 18.51 -26.27 70.03
N THR A 463 18.11 -27.54 69.92
CA THR A 463 16.87 -28.13 69.32
C THR A 463 15.66 -27.16 69.12
N SER A 464 14.63 -27.31 68.26
CA SER A 464 13.99 -28.39 67.46
C SER A 464 12.81 -27.78 66.63
N SER A 465 12.57 -28.23 65.39
CA SER A 465 11.39 -28.99 64.88
C SER A 465 10.03 -28.30 64.56
N LEU A 466 9.47 -28.70 63.38
CA LEU A 466 8.05 -29.01 63.03
C LEU A 466 7.02 -27.83 63.07
N SER A 467 5.95 -27.71 62.27
CA SER A 467 5.30 -28.45 61.15
C SER A 467 4.01 -27.69 60.75
N LYS A 468 3.51 -27.91 59.50
CA LYS A 468 2.10 -28.08 58.99
C LYS A 468 0.96 -27.21 59.60
N SER A 469 -0.10 -26.76 58.93
CA SER A 469 -0.97 -27.28 57.84
C SER A 469 -2.07 -26.21 57.55
N ALA A 470 -2.42 -25.93 56.30
CA ALA A 470 -3.70 -26.25 55.60
C ALA A 470 -5.04 -25.82 56.26
N SER A 471 -5.88 -25.07 55.52
CA SER A 471 -7.18 -25.53 54.95
C SER A 471 -8.13 -24.38 54.55
N GLN A 472 -8.74 -24.48 53.34
CA GLN A 472 -10.16 -24.25 52.93
C GLN A 472 -10.93 -23.00 53.44
N SER A 473 -11.95 -22.41 52.80
CA SER A 473 -12.77 -22.52 51.57
C SER A 473 -13.81 -21.37 51.66
N THR A 474 -14.37 -20.82 50.58
CA THR A 474 -15.82 -20.70 50.22
C THR A 474 -15.97 -19.52 49.24
N SER A 475 -16.45 -19.71 48.00
CA SER A 475 -17.83 -19.62 47.47
C SER A 475 -18.58 -18.30 47.72
N GLY A 476 -18.96 -17.60 46.65
CA GLY A 476 -19.94 -16.50 46.69
C GLY A 476 -20.24 -15.91 45.31
N SER A 477 -21.46 -16.10 44.83
CA SER A 477 -21.99 -15.75 43.50
C SER A 477 -22.67 -14.36 43.43
N LYS A 478 -22.98 -13.93 42.19
CA LYS A 478 -24.07 -13.04 41.68
C LYS A 478 -23.65 -11.66 41.13
N PHE A 479 -23.80 -11.45 39.81
CA PHE A 479 -24.89 -10.71 39.09
C PHE A 479 -24.88 -9.21 39.42
N VAL A 480 -24.79 -8.26 38.48
CA VAL A 480 -25.42 -8.11 37.15
C VAL A 480 -24.41 -7.70 36.08
#